data_AF-A0A183MKA6-F1
#
_entry.id   AF-A0A183MKA6-F1
#
_cell.length_a   1.000
_cell.length_b   1.000
_cell.length_c   1.000
_cell.angle_alpha   90.00
_cell.angle_beta   90.00
_cell.angle_gamma   90.00
#
_symmetry.space_group_name_H-M   'P 1'
#
loop_
_entity.id
_entity.type
_entity.pdbx_description
1 polymer ?
#
loop_
_entity_poly.entity_id
_entity_poly.type
_entity_poly.pdbx_seq_one_letter_code
_entity_poly.pdbx_strand_id
1 'polypeptide(L)'
;MPKIEYIGRPSLHFYGKLLSEIAKNLKNRAKGRVVIKETETAKFKEPCYYILKNVVPLMSDKVSHIFNNMLLLFLLLNFLFYHQLSGFIFIKSDVRCRAWGIRVFRGRNLGYCLLPNTHEPDWRLLSPSEAERLTSMSTKTDLVAPDVPVSCVAQAPPLLTIFLRRKNVLPPQVVEEVEKSTHSLDIQQSMREASGLLLLTPHRYDPTSFKVPIEPTSEEKSRMYPPYEWSAKKGLIIKPNLDRDSYLIRRSDTPGLYWRVHLAKSSETEQDSFIDRKLLSNELD
;
A
#
# COMPACT_ATOMS: atom_id res chain seq x y z
N MET A 1 20.99 -43.64 5.17
CA MET A 1 19.94 -42.59 5.21
C MET A 1 19.00 -42.82 4.03
N PRO A 2 17.68 -42.86 4.22
CA PRO A 2 16.75 -43.04 3.12
C PRO A 2 16.83 -41.86 2.15
N LYS A 3 16.81 -42.15 0.84
CA LYS A 3 16.78 -41.16 -0.24
C LYS A 3 15.37 -40.56 -0.27
N ILE A 4 15.24 -39.30 0.14
CA ILE A 4 13.97 -38.57 0.06
C ILE A 4 13.90 -37.94 -1.34
N GLU A 5 12.99 -38.42 -2.18
CA GLU A 5 12.68 -37.79 -3.47
C GLU A 5 11.57 -36.77 -3.28
N TYR A 6 11.86 -35.51 -3.60
CA TYR A 6 10.89 -34.42 -3.56
C TYR A 6 10.21 -34.32 -4.92
N ILE A 7 8.96 -34.76 -5.02
CA ILE A 7 8.15 -34.66 -6.24
C ILE A 7 7.37 -33.33 -6.19
N GLY A 8 7.77 -32.35 -7.01
CA GLY A 8 7.09 -31.06 -7.13
C GLY A 8 7.94 -30.01 -7.84
N ARG A 9 7.32 -28.89 -8.28
CA ARG A 9 8.10 -27.72 -8.71
C ARG A 9 8.66 -27.03 -7.47
N PRO A 10 9.99 -26.93 -7.29
CA PRO A 10 10.54 -26.18 -6.17
C PRO A 10 10.12 -24.71 -6.29
N SER A 11 9.65 -24.11 -5.19
CA SER A 11 9.44 -22.67 -5.14
C SER A 11 10.81 -22.00 -5.16
N LEU A 12 11.22 -21.50 -6.32
CA LEU A 12 12.54 -20.89 -6.52
C LEU A 12 12.75 -19.60 -5.70
N HIS A 13 11.68 -19.01 -5.15
CA HIS A 13 11.71 -17.66 -4.56
C HIS A 13 11.31 -17.59 -3.08
N PHE A 14 10.74 -18.66 -2.52
CA PHE A 14 10.22 -18.65 -1.14
C PHE A 14 10.83 -19.80 -0.35
N TYR A 15 11.38 -19.48 0.82
CA TYR A 15 12.16 -20.41 1.65
C TYR A 15 11.58 -20.57 3.06
N GLY A 16 10.42 -19.97 3.35
CA GLY A 16 9.81 -19.92 4.67
C GLY A 16 8.61 -20.84 4.85
N LYS A 17 7.87 -20.61 5.94
CA LYS A 17 6.59 -21.27 6.23
C LYS A 17 5.43 -20.31 5.98
N LEU A 18 4.22 -20.85 5.91
CA LEU A 18 3.02 -20.03 5.89
C LEU A 18 2.79 -19.37 7.25
N LEU A 19 2.39 -18.10 7.25
CA LEU A 19 2.11 -17.38 8.50
C LEU A 19 0.97 -18.02 9.30
N SER A 20 -0.02 -18.59 8.59
CA SER A 20 -1.14 -19.33 9.19
C SER A 20 -0.68 -20.57 9.95
N GLU A 21 0.28 -21.33 9.42
CA GLU A 21 0.85 -22.51 10.08
C GLU A 21 1.65 -22.13 11.32
N ILE A 22 2.46 -21.07 11.24
CA ILE A 22 3.19 -20.54 12.39
C ILE A 22 2.22 -20.11 13.49
N ALA A 23 1.19 -19.34 13.13
CA ALA A 23 0.22 -18.82 14.09
C ALA A 23 -0.59 -19.93 14.77
N LYS A 24 -0.97 -20.99 14.04
CA LYS A 24 -1.75 -22.11 14.59
C LYS A 24 -1.00 -22.91 15.64
N ASN A 25 0.30 -23.12 15.44
CA ASN A 25 1.11 -23.93 16.33
C ASN A 25 1.49 -23.20 17.62
N LEU A 26 1.15 -21.92 17.76
CA LEU A 26 1.50 -21.07 18.90
C LEU A 26 0.28 -20.69 19.73
N LYS A 27 0.48 -20.63 21.06
CA LYS A 27 -0.54 -20.11 21.98
C LYS A 27 -0.94 -18.67 21.60
N ASN A 28 -2.22 -18.35 21.78
CA ASN A 28 -2.78 -17.03 21.48
C ASN A 28 -2.53 -16.55 20.03
N ARG A 29 -2.44 -17.49 19.08
CA ARG A 29 -2.17 -17.21 17.65
C ARG A 29 -0.92 -16.35 17.42
N ALA A 30 0.14 -16.63 18.18
CA ALA A 30 1.42 -15.93 18.08
C ALA A 30 1.38 -14.43 18.40
N LYS A 31 0.37 -13.95 19.14
CA LYS A 31 0.29 -12.55 19.57
C LYS A 31 1.54 -12.13 20.35
N GLY A 32 2.13 -11.01 19.95
CA GLY A 32 3.36 -10.45 20.53
C GLY A 32 4.66 -11.05 19.98
N ARG A 33 4.60 -12.09 19.13
CA ARG A 33 5.80 -12.69 18.56
C ARG A 33 6.31 -11.89 17.37
N VAL A 34 7.64 -11.92 17.20
CA VAL A 34 8.33 -11.30 16.07
C VAL A 34 8.50 -12.32 14.95
N VAL A 35 8.09 -11.93 13.75
CA VAL A 35 8.27 -12.71 12.52
C VAL A 35 8.99 -11.86 11.48
N ILE A 36 9.72 -12.54 10.59
CA ILE A 36 10.41 -11.92 9.46
C ILE A 36 9.96 -12.57 8.15
N LYS A 37 10.19 -11.86 7.05
CA LYS A 37 10.12 -12.40 5.70
C LYS A 37 11.54 -12.67 5.21
N GLU A 38 11.82 -13.90 4.81
CA GLU A 38 13.16 -14.27 4.34
C GLU A 38 13.54 -13.50 3.07
N THR A 39 12.60 -13.24 2.16
CA THR A 39 12.87 -12.42 0.97
C THR A 39 13.25 -10.98 1.31
N GLU A 40 12.62 -10.37 2.31
CA GLU A 40 12.93 -9.01 2.74
C GLU A 40 14.29 -8.95 3.44
N THR A 41 14.58 -9.92 4.30
CA THR A 41 15.88 -10.03 5.00
C THR A 41 17.03 -10.35 4.04
N ALA A 42 16.79 -11.12 2.97
CA ALA A 42 17.79 -11.38 1.94
C ALA A 42 18.06 -10.15 1.04
N LYS A 43 17.02 -9.34 0.79
CA LYS A 43 17.12 -8.17 -0.09
C LYS A 43 17.72 -6.95 0.59
N PHE A 44 17.43 -6.74 1.86
CA PHE A 44 17.81 -5.54 2.61
C PHE A 44 18.73 -5.89 3.78
N LYS A 45 19.82 -5.13 3.94
CA LYS A 45 20.76 -5.32 5.06
C LYS A 45 20.18 -4.77 6.37
N GLU A 46 19.27 -3.81 6.27
CA GLU A 46 18.64 -3.14 7.39
C GLU A 46 17.59 -4.05 8.06
N PRO A 47 17.36 -3.91 9.38
CA PRO A 47 16.44 -4.78 10.10
C PRO A 47 15.00 -4.61 9.60
N CYS A 48 14.41 -5.71 9.13
CA CYS A 48 13.01 -5.80 8.69
C CYS A 48 12.31 -6.89 9.50
N TYR A 49 11.30 -6.52 10.28
CA TYR A 49 10.55 -7.46 11.10
C TYR A 49 9.12 -6.97 11.40
N TYR A 50 8.28 -7.91 11.83
CA TYR A 50 6.88 -7.69 12.11
C TYR A 50 6.54 -8.20 13.51
N ILE A 51 5.85 -7.39 14.30
CA ILE A 51 5.34 -7.79 15.61
C ILE A 51 3.86 -8.12 15.45
N LEU A 52 3.51 -9.39 15.56
CA LEU A 52 2.14 -9.85 15.40
C LEU A 52 1.25 -9.33 16.55
N LYS A 53 0.11 -8.73 16.24
CA LYS A 53 -0.86 -8.25 17.23
C LYS A 53 -2.18 -9.01 17.15
N ASN A 54 -2.63 -9.32 15.94
CA ASN A 54 -3.83 -10.11 15.72
C ASN A 54 -3.67 -10.97 14.47
N VAL A 55 -4.14 -12.22 14.51
CA VAL A 55 -4.17 -13.13 13.36
C VAL A 55 -5.54 -13.80 13.32
N VAL A 56 -6.23 -13.61 12.21
CA VAL A 56 -7.55 -14.17 11.94
C VAL A 56 -7.42 -15.13 10.76
N PRO A 57 -7.67 -16.44 10.96
CA PRO A 57 -7.72 -17.39 9.86
C PRO A 57 -8.89 -17.01 8.94
N LEU A 58 -8.65 -17.08 7.63
CA LEU A 58 -9.73 -16.92 6.65
C LEU A 58 -10.22 -18.30 6.26
N MET A 59 -11.41 -18.67 6.74
CA MET A 59 -12.09 -19.84 6.18
C MET A 59 -12.58 -19.49 4.77
N SER A 60 -12.32 -20.38 3.81
CA SER A 60 -12.84 -20.28 2.45
C SER A 60 -14.36 -20.38 2.47
N ASP A 61 -15.05 -19.54 1.69
CA ASP A 61 -16.53 -19.44 1.57
C ASP A 61 -17.21 -20.76 1.15
N LYS A 62 -16.47 -21.80 0.80
CA LYS A 62 -17.03 -23.14 0.56
C LYS A 62 -17.47 -23.84 1.85
N VAL A 63 -16.92 -23.46 3.01
CA VAL A 63 -17.23 -24.10 4.30
C VAL A 63 -18.45 -23.46 4.95
N SER A 64 -18.80 -22.20 4.66
CA SER A 64 -19.96 -21.53 5.26
C SER A 64 -21.29 -22.15 4.83
N HIS A 65 -21.42 -22.61 3.58
CA HIS A 65 -22.61 -23.35 3.13
C HIS A 65 -22.75 -24.73 3.80
N ILE A 66 -21.63 -25.41 4.05
CA ILE A 66 -21.64 -26.71 4.76
C ILE A 66 -21.93 -26.48 6.25
N PHE A 67 -21.37 -25.43 6.85
CA PHE A 67 -21.60 -25.09 8.26
C PHE A 67 -23.06 -24.72 8.52
N ASN A 68 -23.72 -23.95 7.64
CA ASN A 68 -25.14 -23.61 7.83
C ASN A 68 -26.05 -24.84 7.73
N ASN A 69 -25.79 -25.76 6.79
CA ASN A 69 -26.56 -27.01 6.67
C ASN A 69 -26.24 -28.00 7.79
N MET A 70 -25.00 -28.05 8.28
CA MET A 70 -24.58 -28.96 9.35
C MET A 70 -25.00 -28.45 10.73
N LEU A 71 -25.03 -27.13 10.96
CA LEU A 71 -25.55 -26.51 12.19
C LEU A 71 -27.06 -26.74 12.34
N LEU A 72 -27.81 -26.75 11.23
CA LEU A 72 -29.24 -27.10 11.20
C LEU A 72 -29.47 -28.58 11.57
N LEU A 73 -28.55 -29.48 11.14
CA LEU A 73 -28.59 -30.91 11.47
C LEU A 73 -28.14 -31.19 12.92
N PHE A 74 -27.19 -30.40 13.45
CA PHE A 74 -26.72 -30.49 14.83
C PHE A 74 -27.70 -29.87 15.85
N LEU A 75 -28.50 -28.88 15.46
CA LEU A 75 -29.61 -28.37 16.27
C LEU A 75 -30.74 -29.41 16.46
N LEU A 76 -30.83 -30.39 15.55
CA LEU A 76 -31.78 -31.52 15.64
C LEU A 76 -31.25 -32.70 16.46
N LEU A 77 -29.95 -32.77 16.76
CA LEU A 77 -29.31 -33.88 17.49
C LEU A 77 -28.60 -33.36 18.73
N ASN A 78 -29.28 -33.48 19.87
CA ASN A 78 -28.87 -33.02 21.19
C ASN A 78 -27.38 -33.27 21.57
N PHE A 79 -26.71 -32.16 21.90
CA PHE A 79 -26.02 -31.85 23.17
C PHE A 79 -24.95 -32.77 23.82
N LEU A 80 -24.29 -33.71 23.12
CA LEU A 80 -23.23 -34.52 23.78
C LEU A 80 -21.83 -34.53 23.15
N PHE A 81 -21.58 -33.78 22.07
CA PHE A 81 -20.28 -33.84 21.37
C PHE A 81 -19.63 -32.50 21.03
N TYR A 82 -20.01 -31.43 21.74
CA TYR A 82 -19.55 -30.07 21.41
C TYR A 82 -18.05 -29.81 21.69
N HIS A 83 -17.41 -30.63 22.53
CA HIS A 83 -16.05 -30.34 23.01
C HIS A 83 -14.91 -31.03 22.24
N GLN A 84 -15.20 -32.02 21.40
CA GLN A 84 -14.17 -32.78 20.64
C GLN A 84 -14.18 -32.51 19.14
N LEU A 85 -15.33 -32.16 18.55
CA LEU A 85 -15.46 -31.96 17.10
C LEU A 85 -15.09 -30.56 16.60
N SER A 86 -15.03 -29.56 17.50
CA SER A 86 -14.52 -28.22 17.15
C SER A 86 -13.02 -28.24 16.78
N GLY A 87 -12.28 -29.28 17.19
CA GLY A 87 -10.89 -29.50 16.81
C GLY A 87 -10.69 -30.19 15.45
N PHE A 88 -11.67 -30.96 14.96
CA PHE A 88 -11.47 -31.88 13.83
C PHE A 88 -11.97 -31.34 12.47
N ILE A 89 -12.85 -30.34 12.45
CA ILE A 89 -13.38 -29.75 11.20
C ILE A 89 -12.47 -28.62 10.65
N PHE A 90 -11.35 -28.34 11.32
CA PHE A 90 -10.40 -27.27 10.93
C PHE A 90 -9.39 -27.65 9.82
N ILE A 91 -9.53 -28.80 9.16
CA ILE A 91 -8.39 -29.43 8.47
C ILE A 91 -8.19 -29.02 7.01
N LYS A 92 -9.12 -28.38 6.28
CA LYS A 92 -8.99 -28.34 4.79
C LYS A 92 -8.94 -27.00 4.05
N SER A 93 -8.98 -25.84 4.69
CA SER A 93 -8.88 -24.56 3.95
C SER A 93 -8.19 -23.43 4.70
N ASP A 94 -7.24 -23.75 5.57
CA ASP A 94 -6.67 -22.80 6.53
C ASP A 94 -5.27 -22.33 6.11
N VAL A 95 -5.06 -22.24 4.79
CA VAL A 95 -3.82 -21.76 4.16
C VAL A 95 -3.72 -20.24 4.30
N ARG A 96 -4.85 -19.53 4.29
CA ARG A 96 -4.91 -18.07 4.28
C ARG A 96 -5.27 -17.52 5.66
N CYS A 97 -4.58 -16.46 6.08
CA CYS A 97 -4.93 -15.69 7.25
C CYS A 97 -4.84 -14.19 6.95
N ARG A 98 -5.61 -13.37 7.65
CA ARG A 98 -5.35 -11.92 7.75
C ARG A 98 -4.62 -11.69 9.06
N ALA A 99 -3.46 -11.04 8.97
CA ALA A 99 -2.66 -10.71 10.14
C ALA A 99 -2.47 -9.20 10.21
N TRP A 100 -2.55 -8.67 11.43
CA TRP A 100 -2.27 -7.29 11.74
C TRP A 100 -1.17 -7.22 12.78
N GLY A 101 -0.32 -6.21 12.65
CA GLY A 101 0.85 -6.10 13.49
C GLY A 101 1.55 -4.77 13.32
N ILE A 102 2.57 -4.57 14.13
CA ILE A 102 3.49 -3.45 13.97
C ILE A 102 4.52 -3.85 12.92
N ARG A 103 4.68 -3.05 11.87
CA ARG A 103 5.67 -3.29 10.82
C ARG A 103 6.88 -2.39 11.03
N VAL A 104 8.05 -3.00 11.18
CA VAL A 104 9.33 -2.30 11.16
C VAL A 104 10.04 -2.67 9.87
N PHE A 105 10.23 -1.70 8.98
CA PHE A 105 10.82 -1.92 7.66
C PHE A 105 12.08 -1.06 7.52
N ARG A 106 13.19 -1.72 7.21
CA ARG A 106 14.53 -1.12 7.10
C ARG A 106 14.87 -0.17 8.26
N GLY A 107 14.60 -0.62 9.48
CA GLY A 107 14.84 0.11 10.72
C GLY A 107 13.77 1.15 11.09
N ARG A 108 12.81 1.48 10.22
CA ARG A 108 11.74 2.45 10.51
C ARG A 108 10.46 1.78 10.96
N ASN A 109 9.86 2.29 12.02
CA ASN A 109 8.55 1.82 12.49
C ASN A 109 7.42 2.46 11.67
N LEU A 110 6.71 1.64 10.89
CA LEU A 110 5.56 2.05 10.06
C LEU A 110 4.23 1.98 10.82
N GLY A 111 4.26 1.61 12.10
CA GLY A 111 3.08 1.52 12.96
C GLY A 111 2.25 0.27 12.70
N TYR A 112 0.99 0.33 13.13
CA TYR A 112 0.05 -0.79 13.03
C TYR A 112 -0.54 -0.88 11.63
N CYS A 113 -0.29 -2.00 10.93
CA CYS A 113 -0.82 -2.22 9.59
C CYS A 113 -1.28 -3.67 9.38
N LEU A 114 -2.07 -3.87 8.32
CA LEU A 114 -2.32 -5.19 7.77
C LEU A 114 -1.02 -5.71 7.13
N LEU A 115 -0.62 -6.93 7.48
CA LEU A 115 0.57 -7.54 6.91
C LEU A 115 0.32 -7.91 5.43
N PRO A 116 1.18 -7.50 4.49
CA PRO A 116 1.02 -7.84 3.09
C PRO A 116 1.44 -9.29 2.82
N ASN A 117 0.77 -9.93 1.86
CA ASN A 117 1.08 -11.28 1.35
C ASN A 117 1.26 -12.36 2.42
N THR A 118 0.35 -12.43 3.39
CA THR A 118 0.31 -13.46 4.43
C THR A 118 0.11 -14.89 3.91
N HIS A 119 -0.25 -15.04 2.62
CA HIS A 119 -0.45 -16.32 1.95
C HIS A 119 0.84 -16.89 1.32
N GLU A 120 1.91 -16.09 1.23
CA GLU A 120 3.20 -16.55 0.71
C GLU A 120 3.93 -17.35 1.79
N PRO A 121 4.54 -18.51 1.47
CA PRO A 121 5.32 -19.30 2.41
C PRO A 121 6.74 -18.71 2.59
N ASP A 122 6.82 -17.46 3.04
CA ASP A 122 8.08 -16.73 3.20
C ASP A 122 8.38 -16.31 4.65
N TRP A 123 7.53 -16.74 5.58
CA TRP A 123 7.58 -16.27 6.96
C TRP A 123 8.46 -17.17 7.81
N ARG A 124 9.27 -16.55 8.67
CA ARG A 124 10.02 -17.24 9.73
C ARG A 124 9.70 -16.61 11.09
N LEU A 125 9.40 -17.48 12.05
CA LEU A 125 9.28 -17.08 13.45
C LEU A 125 10.67 -16.94 14.06
N LEU A 126 10.93 -15.82 14.72
CA LEU A 126 12.19 -15.62 15.42
C LEU A 126 12.15 -16.19 16.84
N SER A 127 13.32 -16.64 17.30
CA SER A 127 13.55 -16.89 18.72
C SER A 127 13.54 -15.56 19.50
N PRO A 128 13.22 -15.58 20.81
CA PRO A 128 13.19 -14.37 21.63
C PRO A 128 14.52 -13.59 21.62
N SER A 129 15.65 -14.30 21.69
CA SER A 129 17.00 -13.69 21.66
C SER A 129 17.31 -13.02 20.32
N GLU A 130 16.95 -13.65 19.19
CA GLU A 130 17.10 -13.02 17.87
C GLU A 130 16.20 -11.80 17.71
N ALA A 131 14.98 -11.86 18.25
CA ALA A 131 14.02 -10.77 18.19
C ALA A 131 14.51 -9.54 18.98
N GLU A 132 15.06 -9.74 20.18
CA GLU A 132 15.67 -8.68 20.99
C GLU A 132 16.87 -8.05 20.27
N ARG A 133 17.73 -8.88 19.66
CA ARG A 133 18.86 -8.39 18.87
C ARG A 133 18.40 -7.48 17.72
N LEU A 134 17.41 -7.90 16.94
CA LEU A 134 16.89 -7.10 15.83
C LEU A 134 16.19 -5.82 16.28
N THR A 135 15.45 -5.90 17.39
CA THR A 135 14.81 -4.72 17.99
C THR A 135 15.87 -3.71 18.45
N SER A 136 16.95 -4.19 19.07
CA SER A 136 18.08 -3.35 19.49
C SER A 136 18.81 -2.73 18.31
N MET A 137 18.94 -3.46 17.19
CA MET A 137 19.51 -2.93 15.94
C MET A 137 18.65 -1.83 15.34
N SER A 138 17.31 -1.94 15.39
CA SER A 138 16.43 -0.89 14.87
C SER A 138 16.47 0.41 15.65
N THR A 139 16.94 0.39 16.91
CA THR A 139 17.14 1.61 17.72
C THR A 139 18.40 2.38 17.31
N LYS A 140 19.37 1.71 16.66
CA LYS A 140 20.63 2.34 16.24
C LYS A 140 20.41 3.10 14.93
N THR A 141 20.60 4.41 14.94
CA THR A 141 20.41 5.31 13.79
C THR A 141 21.24 4.90 12.57
N ASP A 142 22.44 4.36 12.78
CA ASP A 142 23.38 4.00 11.69
C ASP A 142 22.89 2.84 10.80
N LEU A 143 21.91 2.05 11.28
CA LEU A 143 21.37 0.89 10.58
C LEU A 143 20.00 1.15 9.96
N VAL A 144 19.50 2.38 10.07
CA VAL A 144 18.21 2.80 9.50
C VAL A 144 18.42 3.22 8.05
N ALA A 145 17.49 2.83 7.17
CA ALA A 145 17.57 3.24 5.78
C ALA A 145 17.51 4.78 5.64
N PRO A 146 18.41 5.38 4.84
CA PRO A 146 18.38 6.80 4.55
C PRO A 146 17.18 7.16 3.69
N ASP A 147 16.76 8.42 3.78
CA ASP A 147 15.78 8.97 2.85
C ASP A 147 16.39 9.10 1.45
N VAL A 148 15.61 8.70 0.44
CA VAL A 148 16.04 8.79 -0.96
C VAL A 148 15.44 10.06 -1.55
N PRO A 149 16.25 11.08 -1.88
CA PRO A 149 15.75 12.29 -2.49
C PRO A 149 15.32 11.98 -3.93
N VAL A 150 14.11 12.40 -4.32
CA VAL A 150 13.55 12.14 -5.65
C VAL A 150 13.09 13.44 -6.29
N SER A 151 13.48 13.65 -7.55
CA SER A 151 13.00 14.79 -8.34
C SER A 151 11.50 14.63 -8.63
N CYS A 152 10.75 15.71 -8.41
CA CYS A 152 9.34 15.81 -8.76
C CYS A 152 9.13 16.45 -10.13
N VAL A 153 10.21 16.73 -10.85
CA VAL A 153 10.18 17.43 -12.12
C VAL A 153 10.52 16.46 -13.24
N ALA A 154 9.69 16.47 -14.28
CA ALA A 154 9.94 15.71 -15.50
C ALA A 154 9.80 16.62 -16.71
N GLN A 155 10.56 16.33 -17.75
CA GLN A 155 10.41 17.03 -19.03
C GLN A 155 9.04 16.68 -19.65
N ALA A 156 8.34 17.70 -20.14
CA ALA A 156 7.11 17.50 -20.88
C ALA A 156 7.36 16.68 -22.15
N PRO A 157 6.44 15.78 -22.55
CA PRO A 157 6.53 15.11 -23.83
C PRO A 157 6.64 16.13 -24.99
N PRO A 158 7.58 15.96 -25.93
CA PRO A 158 7.82 16.89 -27.06
C PRO A 158 6.57 17.37 -27.78
N LEU A 159 5.68 16.43 -28.11
CA LEU A 159 4.46 16.70 -28.84
C LEU A 159 3.47 17.56 -28.04
N LEU A 160 3.42 17.37 -26.72
CA LEU A 160 2.58 18.17 -25.83
C LEU A 160 3.09 19.61 -25.78
N THR A 161 4.41 19.81 -25.68
CA THR A 161 5.02 21.14 -25.68
C THR A 161 4.68 21.90 -26.96
N ILE A 162 4.87 21.27 -28.13
CA ILE A 162 4.53 21.86 -29.44
C ILE A 162 3.05 22.19 -29.52
N PHE A 163 2.18 21.29 -29.06
CA PHE A 163 0.74 21.49 -29.06
C PHE A 163 0.34 22.70 -28.20
N LEU A 164 0.87 22.81 -26.98
CA LEU A 164 0.59 23.91 -26.06
C LEU A 164 1.10 25.26 -26.58
N ARG A 165 2.28 25.28 -27.21
CA ARG A 165 2.83 26.47 -27.90
C ARG A 165 1.92 26.91 -29.05
N ARG A 166 1.58 26.01 -29.97
CA ARG A 166 0.74 26.34 -31.14
C ARG A 166 -0.67 26.79 -30.79
N LYS A 167 -1.20 26.33 -29.65
CA LYS A 167 -2.51 26.75 -29.14
C LYS A 167 -2.46 28.04 -28.31
N ASN A 168 -1.30 28.67 -28.14
CA ASN A 168 -1.10 29.88 -27.32
C ASN A 168 -1.67 29.74 -25.89
N VAL A 169 -1.59 28.54 -25.31
CA VAL A 169 -2.04 28.27 -23.94
C VAL A 169 -0.97 28.65 -22.91
N LEU A 170 0.30 28.60 -23.31
CA LEU A 170 1.44 28.94 -22.46
C LEU A 170 1.57 30.47 -22.30
N PRO A 171 1.77 30.98 -21.08
CA PRO A 171 2.08 32.39 -20.85
C PRO A 171 3.41 32.79 -21.54
N PRO A 172 3.53 34.02 -22.06
CA PRO A 172 4.73 34.48 -22.77
C PRO A 172 5.99 34.42 -21.91
N GLN A 173 5.85 34.72 -20.60
CA GLN A 173 6.93 34.63 -19.62
C GLN A 173 7.55 33.23 -19.54
N VAL A 174 6.72 32.18 -19.60
CA VAL A 174 7.19 30.78 -19.55
C VAL A 174 7.92 30.43 -20.84
N VAL A 175 7.43 30.90 -21.98
CA VAL A 175 8.06 30.66 -23.29
C VAL A 175 9.45 31.29 -23.35
N GLU A 176 9.60 32.54 -22.89
CA GLU A 176 10.89 33.23 -22.84
C GLU A 176 11.90 32.48 -21.97
N GLU A 177 11.51 32.03 -20.78
CA GLU A 177 12.40 31.29 -19.87
C GLU A 177 12.78 29.92 -20.42
N VAL A 178 11.85 29.23 -21.08
CA VAL A 178 12.13 27.98 -21.79
C VAL A 178 13.14 28.21 -22.90
N GLU A 179 12.98 29.25 -23.70
CA GLU A 179 13.89 29.59 -24.80
C GLU A 179 15.28 29.97 -24.29
N LYS A 180 15.39 30.84 -23.27
CA LYS A 180 16.66 31.18 -22.59
C LYS A 180 17.43 29.93 -22.17
N SER A 181 16.75 28.94 -21.59
CA SER A 181 17.40 27.70 -21.15
C SER A 181 17.85 26.78 -22.29
N THR A 182 17.21 26.89 -23.46
CA THR A 182 17.43 26.01 -24.62
C THR A 182 18.42 26.62 -25.63
N HIS A 183 18.65 27.93 -25.60
CA HIS A 183 19.55 28.66 -26.51
C HIS A 183 21.01 28.20 -26.46
N SER A 184 21.45 27.55 -25.38
CA SER A 184 22.81 27.03 -25.23
C SER A 184 23.07 25.74 -26.04
N LEU A 185 22.02 25.11 -26.59
CA LEU A 185 22.13 23.84 -27.28
C LEU A 185 22.11 24.05 -28.81
N ASP A 186 23.11 23.53 -29.51
CA ASP A 186 23.20 23.54 -30.98
C ASP A 186 22.22 22.52 -31.61
N ILE A 187 20.94 22.76 -31.35
CA ILE A 187 19.83 21.85 -31.64
C ILE A 187 18.95 22.44 -32.76
N GLN A 188 18.39 21.58 -33.61
CA GLN A 188 17.42 21.95 -34.65
C GLN A 188 16.22 22.70 -34.05
N GLN A 189 15.69 23.68 -34.78
CA GLN A 189 14.61 24.56 -34.31
C GLN A 189 13.37 23.80 -33.80
N SER A 190 12.96 22.73 -34.48
CA SER A 190 11.84 21.86 -34.08
C SER A 190 12.07 21.17 -32.72
N MET A 191 13.31 20.79 -32.42
CA MET A 191 13.70 20.20 -31.14
C MET A 191 13.81 21.26 -30.04
N ARG A 192 14.15 22.51 -30.37
CA ARG A 192 14.09 23.64 -29.41
C ARG A 192 12.66 23.96 -28.99
N GLU A 193 11.73 23.96 -29.95
CA GLU A 193 10.30 24.16 -29.66
C GLU A 193 9.71 23.06 -28.77
N ALA A 194 10.19 21.83 -28.94
CA ALA A 194 9.74 20.67 -28.19
C ALA A 194 10.33 20.57 -26.77
N SER A 195 11.45 21.23 -26.50
CA SER A 195 12.23 21.04 -25.28
C SER A 195 12.05 22.16 -24.26
N GLY A 196 12.45 21.87 -23.03
CA GLY A 196 12.57 22.83 -21.93
C GLY A 196 11.32 23.09 -21.08
N LEU A 197 10.11 22.69 -21.51
CA LEU A 197 8.92 22.75 -20.64
C LEU A 197 8.96 21.63 -19.60
N LEU A 198 8.70 22.00 -18.33
CA LEU A 198 8.74 21.08 -17.19
C LEU A 198 7.33 20.83 -16.64
N LEU A 199 7.08 19.59 -16.22
CA LEU A 199 5.85 19.16 -15.57
C LEU A 199 6.13 18.67 -14.15
N LEU A 200 5.26 19.06 -13.22
CA LEU A 200 5.27 18.49 -11.89
C LEU A 200 4.69 17.09 -11.93
N THR A 201 5.48 16.10 -11.53
CA THR A 201 5.05 14.70 -11.38
C THR A 201 4.99 14.37 -9.90
N PRO A 202 3.82 14.53 -9.25
CA PRO A 202 3.68 14.16 -7.85
C PRO A 202 3.79 12.64 -7.69
N HIS A 203 4.51 12.20 -6.66
CA HIS A 203 4.72 10.78 -6.39
C HIS A 203 3.56 10.22 -5.56
N ARG A 204 3.17 8.98 -5.82
CA ARG A 204 2.21 8.27 -4.95
C ARG A 204 2.90 7.95 -3.62
N TYR A 205 2.17 8.12 -2.52
CA TYR A 205 2.65 7.74 -1.21
C TYR A 205 2.86 6.22 -1.13
N ASP A 206 4.11 5.83 -0.87
CA ASP A 206 4.50 4.47 -0.55
C ASP A 206 5.38 4.51 0.71
N PRO A 207 4.90 3.97 1.85
CA PRO A 207 5.63 4.01 3.11
C PRO A 207 6.93 3.19 3.09
N THR A 208 7.13 2.31 2.10
CA THR A 208 8.33 1.45 1.99
C THR A 208 9.41 2.02 1.09
N SER A 209 9.09 3.03 0.30
CA SER A 209 10.03 3.59 -0.68
C SER A 209 10.94 4.68 -0.11
N PHE A 210 10.60 5.24 1.05
CA PHE A 210 11.35 6.31 1.75
C PHE A 210 11.78 7.47 0.84
N LYS A 211 10.94 7.75 -0.17
CA LYS A 211 11.18 8.83 -1.12
C LYS A 211 10.83 10.17 -0.47
N VAL A 212 11.78 11.08 -0.47
CA VAL A 212 11.56 12.47 -0.06
C VAL A 212 11.59 13.34 -1.32
N PRO A 213 10.48 14.03 -1.65
CA PRO A 213 10.41 14.87 -2.82
C PRO A 213 11.33 16.09 -2.65
N ILE A 214 12.19 16.34 -3.62
CA ILE A 214 12.97 17.57 -3.69
C ILE A 214 12.06 18.68 -4.24
N GLU A 215 12.04 19.82 -3.57
CA GLU A 215 11.35 20.99 -4.10
C GLU A 215 12.07 21.55 -5.34
N PRO A 216 11.34 21.86 -6.42
CA PRO A 216 11.95 22.43 -7.63
C PRO A 216 12.60 23.79 -7.34
N THR A 217 13.71 24.07 -8.02
CA THR A 217 14.39 25.38 -7.94
C THR A 217 13.54 26.49 -8.56
N SER A 218 13.85 27.77 -8.28
CA SER A 218 13.12 28.90 -8.86
C SER A 218 13.19 28.93 -10.40
N GLU A 219 14.30 28.50 -10.98
CA GLU A 219 14.49 28.38 -12.44
C GLU A 219 13.69 27.21 -13.05
N GLU A 220 13.48 26.13 -12.28
CA GLU A 220 12.59 25.05 -12.73
C GLU A 220 11.14 25.51 -12.66
N LYS A 221 10.75 26.21 -11.58
CA LYS A 221 9.39 26.75 -11.40
C LYS A 221 8.98 27.73 -12.50
N SER A 222 9.90 28.54 -13.01
CA SER A 222 9.61 29.49 -14.10
C SER A 222 9.32 28.82 -15.45
N ARG A 223 9.81 27.59 -15.64
CA ARG A 223 9.63 26.78 -16.86
C ARG A 223 8.47 25.79 -16.78
N MET A 224 7.65 25.87 -15.73
CA MET A 224 6.55 24.93 -15.49
C MET A 224 5.21 25.49 -15.94
N TYR A 225 4.43 24.64 -16.60
CA TYR A 225 3.02 24.92 -16.86
C TYR A 225 2.19 23.64 -16.73
N PRO A 226 1.11 23.62 -15.93
CA PRO A 226 0.58 24.72 -15.09
C PRO A 226 1.52 25.16 -13.95
N PRO A 227 1.30 26.34 -13.32
CA PRO A 227 2.16 26.86 -12.27
C PRO A 227 2.35 25.89 -11.09
N TYR A 228 3.50 26.00 -10.43
CA TYR A 228 3.86 25.11 -9.32
C TYR A 228 2.82 25.12 -8.20
N GLU A 229 2.34 26.29 -7.77
CA GLU A 229 1.39 26.44 -6.66
C GLU A 229 0.08 25.67 -6.92
N TRP A 230 -0.42 25.73 -8.16
CA TRP A 230 -1.62 25.03 -8.56
C TRP A 230 -1.39 23.51 -8.61
N SER A 231 -0.27 23.09 -9.20
CA SER A 231 0.10 21.68 -9.34
C SER A 231 0.45 21.03 -7.98
N ALA A 232 1.01 21.79 -7.06
CA ALA A 232 1.43 21.35 -5.73
C ALA A 232 0.30 21.41 -4.68
N LYS A 233 -0.90 21.88 -5.02
CA LYS A 233 -2.05 21.98 -4.08
C LYS A 233 -2.39 20.66 -3.39
N LYS A 234 -2.16 19.53 -4.05
CA LYS A 234 -2.38 18.17 -3.50
C LYS A 234 -1.14 17.58 -2.79
N GLY A 235 -0.08 18.37 -2.64
CA GLY A 235 1.24 17.94 -2.16
C GLY A 235 2.08 17.24 -3.22
N LEU A 236 3.40 17.23 -3.01
CA LEU A 236 4.36 16.49 -3.86
C LEU A 236 4.26 14.97 -3.67
N ILE A 237 3.80 14.54 -2.49
CA ILE A 237 3.44 13.15 -2.21
C ILE A 237 1.93 13.05 -2.04
N ILE A 238 1.28 12.35 -2.96
CA ILE A 238 -0.15 12.08 -2.92
C ILE A 238 -0.39 10.93 -1.93
N LYS A 239 -0.78 11.28 -0.70
CA LYS A 239 -1.27 10.31 0.28
C LYS A 239 -2.64 9.78 -0.15
N PRO A 240 -2.89 8.47 -0.04
CA PRO A 240 -4.24 7.96 -0.22
C PRO A 240 -5.15 8.65 0.80
N ASN A 241 -6.29 9.16 0.34
CA ASN A 241 -7.31 9.63 1.28
C ASN A 241 -7.81 8.41 2.06
N LEU A 242 -7.38 8.29 3.32
CA LEU A 242 -7.78 7.22 4.24
C LEU A 242 -9.12 7.54 4.91
N ASP A 243 -9.51 8.82 4.96
CA ASP A 243 -10.81 9.31 5.41
C ASP A 243 -11.83 9.21 4.26
N ARG A 244 -12.00 7.99 3.75
CA ARG A 244 -13.06 7.70 2.79
C ARG A 244 -14.18 7.02 3.53
N ASP A 245 -15.28 7.75 3.65
CA ASP A 245 -16.55 7.19 4.15
C ASP A 245 -17.12 6.14 3.20
N SER A 246 -16.64 6.09 1.95
CA SER A 246 -17.15 5.16 0.95
C SER A 246 -16.18 4.02 0.66
N TYR A 247 -16.64 2.78 0.85
CA TYR A 247 -15.93 1.56 0.44
C TYR A 247 -16.63 0.91 -0.74
N LEU A 248 -15.86 0.38 -1.70
CA LEU A 248 -16.40 -0.44 -2.78
C LEU A 248 -16.28 -1.91 -2.38
N ILE A 249 -17.40 -2.55 -2.10
CA ILE A 249 -17.45 -3.98 -1.73
C ILE A 249 -17.98 -4.77 -2.92
N ARG A 250 -17.30 -5.86 -3.27
CA ARG A 250 -17.87 -6.91 -4.12
C ARG A 250 -18.65 -7.86 -3.24
N ARG A 251 -19.95 -7.97 -3.49
CA ARG A 251 -20.75 -9.03 -2.88
C ARG A 251 -20.66 -10.30 -3.73
N SER A 252 -20.79 -11.45 -3.10
CA SER A 252 -20.73 -12.77 -3.75
C SER A 252 -21.93 -13.03 -4.66
N ASP A 253 -23.08 -12.42 -4.36
CA ASP A 253 -24.33 -12.52 -5.14
C ASP A 253 -24.29 -11.73 -6.45
N THR A 254 -23.55 -10.61 -6.50
CA THR A 254 -23.38 -9.79 -7.70
C THR A 254 -21.89 -9.51 -7.98
N PRO A 255 -21.11 -10.52 -8.44
CA PRO A 255 -19.67 -10.39 -8.60
C PRO A 255 -19.25 -9.36 -9.67
N GLY A 256 -20.17 -8.96 -10.56
CA GLY A 256 -19.96 -7.93 -11.58
C GLY A 256 -20.22 -6.49 -11.13
N LEU A 257 -20.83 -6.29 -9.95
CA LEU A 257 -21.21 -4.96 -9.45
C LEU A 257 -20.36 -4.58 -8.24
N TYR A 258 -19.84 -3.35 -8.26
CA TYR A 258 -19.19 -2.74 -7.11
C TYR A 258 -20.22 -1.93 -6.34
N TRP A 259 -20.52 -2.34 -5.11
CA TRP A 259 -21.42 -1.60 -4.24
C TRP A 259 -20.63 -0.55 -3.49
N ARG A 260 -21.00 0.72 -3.66
CA ARG A 260 -20.44 1.83 -2.90
C ARG A 260 -21.19 1.94 -1.58
N VAL A 261 -20.56 1.49 -0.50
CA VAL A 261 -21.09 1.56 0.86
C VAL A 261 -20.57 2.83 1.49
N HIS A 262 -21.48 3.76 1.79
CA HIS A 262 -21.18 4.96 2.57
C HIS A 262 -21.37 4.63 4.05
N LEU A 263 -20.32 4.74 4.84
CA LEU A 263 -20.35 4.70 6.29
C LEU A 263 -20.74 6.10 6.79
N ALA A 264 -21.68 6.17 7.74
CA ALA A 264 -21.94 7.42 8.42
C ALA A 264 -20.69 7.80 9.24
N LYS A 265 -20.11 8.97 8.98
CA LYS A 265 -19.13 9.56 9.91
C LYS A 265 -19.81 9.69 11.26
N SER A 266 -19.21 9.15 12.32
CA SER A 266 -19.61 9.47 13.67
C SER A 266 -19.47 10.99 13.83
N SER A 267 -20.61 11.66 13.96
CA SER A 267 -20.75 13.10 14.03
C SER A 267 -19.85 13.69 15.11
N GLU A 268 -18.79 14.37 14.72
CA GLU A 268 -18.25 15.50 15.48
C GLU A 268 -18.52 16.77 14.67
N THR A 269 -19.49 17.52 15.18
CA THR A 269 -19.83 18.92 14.89
C THR A 269 -20.55 19.22 13.58
N GLU A 270 -21.88 19.20 13.67
CA GLU A 270 -22.80 19.97 12.85
C GLU A 270 -22.41 21.46 12.88
N GLN A 271 -21.71 21.95 11.87
CA GLN A 271 -21.64 23.41 11.61
C GLN A 271 -21.35 23.79 10.14
N ASP A 272 -20.85 22.88 9.30
CA ASP A 272 -20.56 23.21 7.88
C ASP A 272 -21.69 22.91 6.87
N SER A 273 -22.85 22.41 7.33
CA SER A 273 -23.95 22.02 6.43
C SER A 273 -24.79 23.19 5.89
N PHE A 274 -24.46 24.44 6.23
CA PHE A 274 -25.24 25.62 5.80
C PHE A 274 -24.66 26.34 4.56
N ILE A 275 -23.43 26.05 4.14
CA ILE A 275 -22.80 26.76 3.01
C ILE A 275 -23.03 26.04 1.66
N ASP A 276 -23.11 24.71 1.65
CA ASP A 276 -23.22 23.95 0.38
C ASP A 276 -24.64 23.87 -0.22
N ARG A 277 -25.70 24.23 0.52
CA ARG A 277 -27.07 24.20 -0.03
C ARG A 277 -27.45 25.45 -0.84
N LYS A 278 -26.65 26.52 -0.78
CA LYS A 278 -26.98 27.79 -1.48
C LYS A 278 -26.40 27.89 -2.90
N LEU A 279 -25.50 26.97 -3.28
CA LEU A 279 -24.90 26.94 -4.62
C LEU A 279 -25.64 26.02 -5.61
N LEU A 280 -26.56 25.17 -5.13
CA LEU A 280 -27.33 24.23 -5.95
C LEU A 280 -28.73 24.74 -6.36
N SER A 281 -29.14 25.94 -5.91
CA SER A 281 -30.46 26.51 -6.23
C SER A 281 -30.44 27.61 -7.31
N ASN A 282 -29.28 27.94 -7.88
CA ASN A 282 -29.15 29.05 -8.84
C ASN A 282 -28.79 28.61 -10.27
N GLU A 283 -28.94 27.32 -10.62
CA GLU A 283 -28.74 26.80 -11.99
C GLU A 283 -30.03 26.27 -12.65
N LEU A 284 -31.19 26.59 -12.10
CA LEU A 284 -32.49 26.33 -12.74
C LEU A 284 -33.40 27.54 -12.56
N ASP A 285 -33.16 28.57 -13.38
CA ASP A 285 -34.16 29.49 -13.96
C ASP A 285 -33.52 30.25 -15.14
#